data_AF-A0A432HJ93-F1
#
_entry.id   AF-A0A432HJ93-F1
#
_cell.length_a   1.000
_cell.length_b   1.000
_cell.length_c   1.000
_cell.angle_alpha   90.00
_cell.angle_beta   90.00
_cell.angle_gamma   90.00
#
_symmetry.space_group_name_H-M   'P 1'
#
loop_
_entity.id
_entity.type
_entity.pdbx_description
1 polymer ?
#
loop_
_entity_poly.entity_id
_entity_poly.type
_entity_poly.pdbx_seq_one_letter_code
_entity_poly.pdbx_strand_id
1 'polypeptide(L)'
;MSHDTKTRIAILLVISMLLSGCTGGVVEEPMDEVPGCMDETASNYNPDATVSDRSCTYPEPEPEPEPEPDVRLTSQSEFCDDVNPHHCMLPFPAPAFLVDDETTATGYRLHITAEAIPDSGSGPSEAFHMINRLDGYSPSTQIFTTFES
;
A
#
# COMPACT_ATOMS: atom_id res chain seq x y z
N MET A 1 -26.14 -48.76 -80.40
CA MET A 1 -26.57 -48.13 -79.13
C MET A 1 -27.60 -47.07 -79.50
N SER A 2 -28.88 -47.25 -79.11
CA SER A 2 -29.98 -46.40 -79.57
C SER A 2 -29.80 -44.95 -79.09
N HIS A 3 -30.23 -43.98 -79.92
CA HIS A 3 -30.16 -42.55 -79.60
C HIS A 3 -30.81 -42.26 -78.24
N ASP A 4 -31.94 -42.91 -77.95
CA ASP A 4 -32.63 -42.82 -76.66
C ASP A 4 -31.80 -43.34 -75.48
N THR A 5 -31.00 -44.39 -75.68
CA THR A 5 -30.15 -44.95 -74.62
C THR A 5 -29.02 -43.98 -74.27
N LYS A 6 -28.45 -43.29 -75.26
CA LYS A 6 -27.44 -42.24 -75.03
C LYS A 6 -28.03 -41.02 -74.33
N THR A 7 -29.22 -40.59 -74.74
CA THR A 7 -29.91 -39.44 -74.11
C THR A 7 -30.25 -39.73 -72.66
N ARG A 8 -30.73 -40.94 -72.33
CA ARG A 8 -31.03 -41.33 -70.95
C ARG A 8 -29.77 -41.41 -70.07
N ILE A 9 -28.67 -41.94 -70.58
CA ILE A 9 -27.39 -41.96 -69.84
C ILE A 9 -26.88 -40.54 -69.63
N ALA A 10 -26.95 -39.67 -70.64
CA ALA A 10 -26.53 -38.28 -70.52
C ALA A 10 -27.36 -37.52 -69.46
N ILE A 11 -28.67 -37.71 -69.45
CA ILE A 11 -29.57 -37.11 -68.44
C ILE A 11 -29.22 -37.61 -67.04
N LEU A 12 -28.99 -38.91 -66.85
CA LEU A 12 -28.62 -39.48 -65.55
C LEU A 12 -27.27 -38.95 -65.04
N LEU A 13 -26.28 -38.77 -65.92
CA LEU A 13 -24.97 -38.21 -65.57
C LEU A 13 -25.07 -36.73 -65.20
N VAL A 14 -25.87 -35.94 -65.92
CA VAL A 14 -26.08 -34.52 -65.62
C VAL A 14 -26.83 -34.34 -64.29
N ILE A 15 -27.86 -35.17 -64.04
CA ILE A 15 -28.61 -35.16 -62.78
C ILE A 15 -27.71 -35.61 -61.61
N SER A 16 -26.85 -36.61 -61.81
CA SER A 16 -25.84 -37.04 -60.83
C SER A 16 -24.85 -35.94 -60.48
N MET A 17 -24.37 -35.17 -61.47
CA MET A 17 -23.49 -34.02 -61.24
C MET A 17 -24.22 -32.89 -60.48
N LEU A 18 -25.52 -32.69 -60.71
CA LEU A 18 -26.34 -31.69 -60.00
C LEU A 18 -26.67 -32.10 -58.55
N LEU A 19 -26.81 -33.40 -58.27
CA LEU A 19 -27.01 -33.95 -56.92
C LEU A 19 -25.72 -34.01 -56.09
N SER A 20 -24.55 -33.76 -56.70
CA SER A 20 -23.24 -33.78 -56.03
C SER A 20 -22.97 -32.53 -55.16
N GLY A 21 -23.97 -31.64 -54.98
CA GLY A 21 -23.96 -30.65 -53.91
C GLY A 21 -22.77 -29.68 -53.90
N CYS A 22 -22.53 -28.98 -55.00
CA CYS A 22 -21.55 -27.88 -55.07
C CYS A 22 -22.24 -26.51 -55.29
N THR A 23 -23.27 -26.21 -54.51
CA THR A 23 -23.53 -24.81 -54.15
C THR A 23 -22.84 -24.57 -52.83
N GLY A 24 -21.52 -24.35 -52.89
CA GLY A 24 -20.77 -23.74 -51.80
C GLY A 24 -21.19 -22.28 -51.66
N GLY A 25 -22.44 -22.06 -51.25
CA GLY A 25 -22.72 -20.90 -50.44
C GLY A 25 -21.93 -21.16 -49.17
N VAL A 26 -20.90 -20.35 -48.94
CA VAL A 26 -20.36 -20.21 -47.60
C VAL A 26 -21.54 -19.68 -46.81
N VAL A 27 -22.31 -20.58 -46.18
CA VAL A 27 -23.05 -20.19 -45.00
C VAL A 27 -21.91 -19.96 -44.02
N GLU A 28 -21.43 -18.72 -43.97
CA GLU A 28 -20.73 -18.26 -42.79
C GLU A 28 -21.78 -18.43 -41.69
N GLU A 29 -21.77 -19.59 -41.04
CA GLU A 29 -22.39 -19.71 -39.74
C GLU A 29 -21.75 -18.59 -38.94
N PRO A 30 -22.52 -17.58 -38.48
CA PRO A 30 -21.93 -16.55 -37.68
C PRO A 30 -21.33 -17.29 -36.49
N MET A 31 -19.99 -17.25 -36.38
CA MET A 31 -19.35 -17.62 -35.13
C MET A 31 -20.01 -16.71 -34.11
N ASP A 32 -20.81 -17.28 -33.20
CA ASP A 32 -21.50 -16.51 -32.17
C ASP A 32 -20.44 -15.88 -31.28
N GLU A 33 -20.01 -14.67 -31.66
CA GLU A 33 -19.11 -13.84 -30.89
C GLU A 33 -19.89 -13.39 -29.66
N VAL A 34 -19.38 -13.75 -28.48
CA VAL A 34 -19.93 -13.33 -27.20
C VAL A 34 -19.12 -12.10 -26.77
N PRO A 35 -19.66 -10.88 -26.92
CA PRO A 35 -18.97 -9.67 -26.47
C PRO A 35 -18.93 -9.60 -24.95
N GLY A 36 -17.78 -9.21 -24.39
CA GLY A 36 -17.64 -8.93 -22.95
C GLY A 36 -16.21 -8.59 -22.53
N CYS A 37 -16.00 -8.35 -21.24
CA CYS A 37 -14.66 -8.13 -20.70
C CYS A 37 -13.90 -9.46 -20.60
N MET A 38 -12.74 -9.56 -21.26
CA MET A 38 -11.88 -10.75 -21.26
C MET A 38 -10.73 -10.68 -20.24
N ASP A 39 -10.66 -9.61 -19.44
CA ASP A 39 -9.59 -9.42 -18.44
C ASP A 39 -10.03 -9.95 -17.08
N GLU A 40 -9.34 -10.98 -16.57
CA GLU A 40 -9.61 -11.63 -15.28
C GLU A 40 -9.43 -10.69 -14.07
N THR A 41 -8.70 -9.57 -14.24
CA THR A 41 -8.48 -8.58 -13.18
C THR A 41 -9.57 -7.51 -13.11
N ALA A 42 -10.47 -7.47 -14.10
CA ALA A 42 -11.60 -6.56 -14.12
C ALA A 42 -12.75 -7.06 -13.22
N SER A 43 -13.47 -6.11 -12.61
CA SER A 43 -14.64 -6.39 -11.76
C SER A 43 -15.83 -6.98 -12.52
N ASN A 44 -15.85 -6.86 -13.85
CA ASN A 44 -16.89 -7.37 -14.73
C ASN A 44 -16.36 -8.38 -15.76
N TYR A 45 -15.31 -9.13 -15.41
CA TYR A 45 -14.81 -10.24 -16.21
C TYR A 45 -15.93 -11.22 -16.61
N ASN A 46 -15.98 -11.57 -17.90
CA ASN A 46 -16.90 -12.57 -18.45
C ASN A 46 -16.10 -13.74 -19.06
N PRO A 47 -16.12 -14.94 -18.46
CA PRO A 47 -15.36 -16.10 -18.96
C PRO A 47 -15.91 -16.66 -20.28
N ASP A 48 -17.16 -16.35 -20.63
CA ASP A 48 -17.78 -16.79 -21.88
C ASP A 48 -17.50 -15.81 -23.03
N ALA A 49 -16.87 -14.65 -22.76
CA ALA A 49 -16.57 -13.66 -23.79
C ALA A 49 -15.52 -14.16 -24.77
N THR A 50 -15.89 -14.25 -26.05
CA THR A 50 -14.98 -14.63 -27.14
C THR A 50 -14.41 -13.42 -27.86
N VAL A 51 -15.01 -12.23 -27.67
CA VAL A 51 -14.54 -10.95 -28.21
C VAL A 51 -14.63 -9.85 -27.15
N SER A 52 -13.57 -9.05 -27.03
CA SER A 52 -13.57 -7.91 -26.11
C SER A 52 -14.43 -6.76 -26.61
N ASP A 53 -15.41 -6.35 -25.82
CA ASP A 53 -16.24 -5.17 -26.08
C ASP A 53 -15.71 -3.88 -25.44
N ARG A 54 -14.53 -3.95 -24.82
CA ARG A 54 -13.88 -2.86 -24.07
C ARG A 54 -14.71 -2.31 -22.90
N SER A 55 -15.58 -3.12 -22.31
CA SER A 55 -16.41 -2.73 -21.17
C SER A 55 -15.74 -2.91 -19.80
N CYS A 56 -14.49 -3.38 -19.73
CA CYS A 56 -13.81 -3.73 -18.48
C CYS A 56 -13.80 -2.58 -17.45
N THR A 57 -14.22 -2.86 -16.21
CA THR A 57 -14.19 -1.93 -15.07
C THR A 57 -13.19 -2.42 -14.03
N TYR A 58 -12.36 -1.51 -13.50
CA TYR A 58 -11.34 -1.82 -12.52
C TYR A 58 -11.61 -1.08 -11.22
N PRO A 59 -11.29 -1.67 -10.05
CA PRO A 59 -11.34 -0.94 -8.80
C PRO A 59 -10.35 0.24 -8.85
N GLU A 60 -10.78 1.37 -8.28
CA GLU A 60 -9.90 2.53 -8.12
C GLU A 60 -8.78 2.16 -7.14
N PRO A 61 -7.52 2.53 -7.40
CA PRO A 61 -6.43 2.27 -6.47
C PRO A 61 -6.74 2.92 -5.13
N GLU A 62 -6.52 2.18 -4.03
CA GLU A 62 -6.66 2.76 -2.69
C GLU A 62 -5.72 3.97 -2.57
N PRO A 63 -6.19 5.10 -2.00
CA PRO A 63 -5.34 6.25 -1.79
C PRO A 63 -4.16 5.87 -0.91
N GLU A 64 -2.95 6.28 -1.31
CA GLU A 64 -1.77 6.09 -0.48
C GLU A 64 -2.02 6.71 0.92
N PRO A 65 -1.60 6.03 2.01
CA PRO A 65 -1.79 6.57 3.35
C PRO A 65 -1.12 7.95 3.43
N GLU A 66 -1.89 8.96 3.85
CA GLU A 66 -1.33 10.28 4.10
C GLU A 66 -0.19 10.15 5.12
N PRO A 67 0.94 10.86 4.92
CA PRO A 67 2.05 10.81 5.87
C PRO A 67 1.53 11.23 7.26
N GLU A 68 1.80 10.41 8.27
CA GLU A 68 1.42 10.74 9.64
C GLU A 68 1.98 12.12 10.01
N PRO A 69 1.20 12.97 10.69
CA PRO A 69 1.69 14.28 11.10
C PRO A 69 2.91 14.08 12.01
N ASP A 70 4.05 14.64 11.58
CA ASP A 70 5.24 14.72 12.41
C ASP A 70 4.93 15.67 13.57
N VAL A 71 4.50 15.10 14.70
CA VAL A 71 4.26 15.83 15.95
C VAL A 71 5.63 16.21 16.53
N ARG A 72 6.32 17.14 15.85
CA ARG A 72 7.42 17.88 16.47
C ARG A 72 6.79 18.89 17.40
N LEU A 73 6.64 18.50 18.67
CA LEU A 73 6.46 19.46 19.74
C LEU A 73 7.64 20.43 19.63
N THR A 74 7.38 21.64 19.15
CA THR A 74 8.37 22.70 19.10
C THR A 74 8.73 23.05 20.53
N SER A 75 9.78 22.40 21.04
CA SER A 75 10.37 22.65 22.34
C SER A 75 10.56 24.17 22.52
N GLN A 76 9.91 24.71 23.54
CA GLN A 76 9.99 26.11 23.93
C GLN A 76 11.32 26.43 24.63
N SER A 77 12.07 25.40 25.02
CA SER A 77 13.37 25.48 25.68
C SER A 77 14.28 24.36 25.22
N GLU A 78 15.50 24.69 24.79
CA GLU A 78 16.55 23.71 24.43
C GLU A 78 16.91 22.75 25.57
N PHE A 79 16.57 23.11 26.81
CA PHE A 79 17.00 22.39 28.02
C PHE A 79 15.85 21.82 28.86
N CYS A 80 14.59 22.14 28.53
CA CYS A 80 13.44 21.83 29.37
C CYS A 80 12.29 21.24 28.55
N ASP A 81 11.53 20.33 29.15
CA ASP A 81 10.33 19.77 28.55
C ASP A 81 9.17 20.77 28.61
N ASP A 82 8.38 20.86 27.54
CA ASP A 82 7.26 21.81 27.42
C ASP A 82 6.14 21.58 28.45
N VAL A 83 6.05 20.36 29.01
CA VAL A 83 5.03 20.02 30.02
C VAL A 83 5.34 20.68 31.36
N ASN A 84 6.61 20.98 31.66
CA ASN A 84 7.01 21.64 32.91
C ASN A 84 8.21 22.57 32.70
N PRO A 85 7.99 23.76 32.11
CA PRO A 85 9.06 24.66 31.70
C PRO A 85 9.80 25.32 32.88
N HIS A 86 9.21 25.32 34.08
CA HIS A 86 9.82 25.91 35.29
C HIS A 86 10.69 24.93 36.07
N HIS A 87 10.46 23.63 35.90
CA HIS A 87 11.25 22.58 36.54
C HIS A 87 11.79 21.65 35.45
N CYS A 88 12.89 22.04 34.80
CA CYS A 88 13.35 21.41 33.56
C CYS A 88 13.58 19.90 33.65
N MET A 89 14.09 19.39 34.76
CA MET A 89 14.20 17.94 35.00
C MET A 89 12.85 17.21 35.14
N LEU A 90 11.75 17.94 35.26
CA LEU A 90 10.39 17.42 35.37
C LEU A 90 9.65 17.64 34.04
N PRO A 91 8.70 16.76 33.68
CA PRO A 91 8.42 15.48 34.32
C PRO A 91 9.65 14.56 34.25
N PHE A 92 10.03 13.93 35.36
CA PHE A 92 11.11 12.93 35.36
C PHE A 92 10.51 11.53 35.35
N PRO A 93 10.88 10.65 34.43
CA PRO A 93 11.73 10.88 33.25
C PRO A 93 10.97 11.54 32.08
N ALA A 94 11.66 12.38 31.30
CA ALA A 94 11.11 13.00 30.08
C ALA A 94 11.82 12.50 28.82
N PRO A 95 11.10 12.29 27.71
CA PRO A 95 11.71 11.97 26.42
C PRO A 95 12.52 13.14 25.85
N ALA A 96 12.33 14.38 26.32
CA ALA A 96 13.11 15.55 25.92
C ALA A 96 14.63 15.39 26.14
N PHE A 97 15.05 14.47 27.02
CA PHE A 97 16.45 14.15 27.28
C PHE A 97 16.98 12.97 26.46
N LEU A 98 16.20 12.42 25.54
CA LEU A 98 16.64 11.40 24.60
C LEU A 98 17.18 12.08 23.34
N VAL A 99 18.38 11.70 22.95
CA VAL A 99 18.95 12.05 21.63
C VAL A 99 19.19 10.78 20.85
N ASP A 100 19.04 10.85 19.53
CA ASP A 100 19.29 9.73 18.64
C ASP A 100 20.74 9.25 18.76
N ASP A 101 20.91 7.95 18.96
CA ASP A 101 22.21 7.29 18.98
C ASP A 101 22.05 5.85 18.46
N GLU A 102 22.36 5.66 17.17
CA GLU A 102 22.32 4.37 16.50
C GLU A 102 23.31 3.33 17.07
N THR A 103 24.23 3.74 17.96
CA THR A 103 25.17 2.83 18.61
C THR A 103 24.59 2.12 19.83
N THR A 104 23.42 2.55 20.33
CA THR A 104 22.75 1.93 21.47
C THR A 104 21.71 0.90 21.02
N ALA A 105 21.25 0.05 21.95
CA ALA A 105 20.28 -0.99 21.64
C ALA A 105 18.87 -0.42 21.34
N THR A 106 18.54 0.72 21.92
CA THR A 106 17.24 1.39 21.76
C THR A 106 17.23 2.38 20.59
N GLY A 107 18.39 2.73 20.04
CA GLY A 107 18.54 3.82 19.08
C GLY A 107 18.59 5.22 19.73
N TYR A 108 18.56 5.30 21.07
CA TYR A 108 18.60 6.55 21.81
C TYR A 108 19.65 6.52 22.93
N ARG A 109 20.04 7.69 23.41
CA ARG A 109 20.85 7.85 24.63
C ARG A 109 20.31 9.00 25.46
N LEU A 110 20.52 8.92 26.78
CA LEU A 110 20.25 10.06 27.66
C LEU A 110 21.30 11.16 27.48
N HIS A 111 20.82 12.39 27.40
CA HIS A 111 21.61 13.61 27.35
C HIS A 111 20.97 14.71 28.22
N ILE A 112 21.16 14.59 29.53
CA ILE A 112 20.77 15.59 30.51
C ILE A 112 21.94 16.57 30.67
N THR A 113 21.73 17.82 30.27
CA THR A 113 22.73 18.89 30.41
C THR A 113 22.75 19.46 31.82
N ALA A 114 23.77 20.24 32.16
CA ALA A 114 23.87 20.88 33.47
C ALA A 114 22.72 21.87 33.70
N GLU A 115 22.31 22.58 32.65
CA GLU A 115 21.26 23.61 32.64
C GLU A 115 19.87 23.03 32.93
N ALA A 116 19.64 21.76 32.60
CA ALA A 116 18.39 21.09 32.93
C ALA A 116 18.28 20.80 34.44
N ILE A 117 19.41 20.65 35.12
CA ILE A 117 19.48 20.21 36.52
C ILE A 117 19.34 21.43 37.45
N PRO A 118 18.35 21.45 38.35
CA PRO A 118 18.22 22.53 39.33
C PRO A 118 19.49 22.70 40.16
N ASP A 119 19.97 23.93 40.28
CA ASP A 119 21.10 24.25 41.16
C ASP A 119 20.76 23.90 42.62
N SER A 120 21.78 23.41 43.33
CA SER A 120 21.66 23.25 44.77
C SER A 120 21.97 24.57 45.47
N GLY A 121 21.51 24.73 46.72
CA GLY A 121 21.94 25.87 47.55
C GLY A 121 23.46 25.90 47.84
N SER A 122 24.20 24.87 47.43
CA SER A 122 25.66 24.76 47.63
C SER A 122 26.48 25.12 46.38
N GLY A 123 25.85 25.37 45.24
CA GLY A 123 26.53 25.70 43.99
C GLY A 123 25.80 25.19 42.75
N PRO A 124 26.28 25.58 41.55
CA PRO A 124 25.68 25.19 40.29
C PRO A 124 25.75 23.68 40.08
N SER A 125 24.73 23.13 39.45
CA SER A 125 24.68 21.71 39.10
C SER A 125 25.54 21.42 37.87
N GLU A 126 26.19 20.25 37.86
CA GLU A 126 26.97 19.76 36.72
C GLU A 126 26.23 18.60 36.04
N ALA A 127 26.59 18.30 34.79
CA ALA A 127 25.96 17.24 34.02
C ALA A 127 26.11 15.86 34.70
N PHE A 128 25.03 15.07 34.74
CA PHE A 128 25.03 13.73 35.30
C PHE A 128 25.63 12.69 34.34
N HIS A 129 26.96 12.60 34.29
CA HIS A 129 27.68 11.65 33.44
C HIS A 129 27.25 10.19 33.64
N MET A 130 26.80 9.80 34.84
CA MET A 130 26.36 8.43 35.11
C MET A 130 25.02 8.10 34.42
N ILE A 131 24.08 9.04 34.40
CA ILE A 131 22.76 8.84 33.78
C ILE A 131 22.87 8.96 32.25
N ASN A 132 23.73 9.84 31.75
CA ASN A 132 23.98 10.03 30.31
C ASN A 132 24.70 8.84 29.62
N ARG A 133 24.96 7.75 30.35
CA ARG A 133 25.45 6.47 29.81
C ARG A 133 24.32 5.48 29.52
N LEU A 134 23.09 5.79 29.92
CA LEU A 134 21.94 4.95 29.68
C LEU A 134 21.37 5.23 28.28
N ASP A 135 20.81 4.21 27.67
CA ASP A 135 20.17 4.24 26.35
C ASP A 135 18.65 4.52 26.44
N GLY A 136 18.20 5.07 27.55
CA GLY A 136 16.82 5.48 27.74
C GLY A 136 16.34 5.31 29.18
N TYR A 137 15.02 5.36 29.34
CA TYR A 137 14.35 5.13 30.61
C TYR A 137 13.57 3.82 30.58
N SER A 138 13.51 3.14 31.72
CA SER A 138 12.68 1.94 31.85
C SER A 138 11.19 2.29 31.70
N PRO A 139 10.39 1.48 30.97
CA PRO A 139 8.94 1.63 30.93
C PRO A 139 8.27 1.51 32.30
N SER A 140 8.95 0.88 33.28
CA SER A 140 8.44 0.69 34.65
C SER A 140 8.84 1.82 35.61
N THR A 141 9.53 2.86 35.14
CA THR A 141 9.91 4.00 35.98
C THR A 141 8.69 4.85 36.34
N GLN A 142 8.58 5.26 37.59
CA GLN A 142 7.53 6.18 38.05
C GLN A 142 7.77 7.58 37.47
N ILE A 143 6.70 8.22 37.02
CA ILE A 143 6.74 9.61 36.55
C ILE A 143 6.56 10.55 37.75
N PHE A 144 7.49 11.47 37.93
CA PHE A 144 7.41 12.56 38.89
C PHE A 144 7.23 13.88 38.13
N THR A 145 6.17 14.62 38.45
CA THR A 145 5.92 15.95 37.87
C THR A 145 5.26 16.85 38.89
N THR A 146 5.22 18.14 38.60
CA THR A 146 4.51 19.15 39.39
C THR A 146 3.42 19.79 38.56
N PHE A 147 2.37 20.25 39.23
CA PHE A 147 1.32 21.06 38.63
C PHE A 147 1.32 22.41 39.32
N GLU A 148 1.07 23.49 38.58
CA GLU A 148 0.75 24.77 39.21
C GLU A 148 -0.59 24.64 39.95
N SER A 149 -0.67 25.27 41.12
CA SER A 149 -1.88 25.32 41.96
C SER A 149 -2.71 26.56 41.69
#